data_AF-A0A2D0KLF9-F1
#
_entry.id   AF-A0A2D0KLF9-F1
#
_cell.length_a   1.000
_cell.length_b   1.000
_cell.length_c   1.000
_cell.angle_alpha   90.00
_cell.angle_beta   90.00
_cell.angle_gamma   90.00
#
_symmetry.space_group_name_H-M   'P 1'
#
loop_
_entity.id
_entity.type
_entity.pdbx_description
1 polymer ?
#
loop_
_entity_poly.entity_id
_entity_poly.type
_entity_poly.pdbx_seq_one_letter_code
_entity_poly.pdbx_strand_id
1 'polypeptide(L)'
;MQKIGDITNTADSHGEFTNGNVAAGIPPTLLEAEWFNTLQREIINVLSKAGIKLNKNNDVQLAEAISQIIFNGALEKAQNGADIPDKPTFVKHLNFIEQQTGASTTTVMSQQAVTNAITHATPDASTTQKGVVQLTSSRVSSSEAHAATANAVAQNYNDIRALQEKTSDASTTQRGLVQLSDSRTLFSSSVAATSLAASQNYMDMRGMLGNIGKTGRELGVTYESKQGFAVFVHVDGISSTGSNFLSAVVNDVNFRGSMCAPLANQRIAISFMIPAGATYSVWQHSGVVTDLVWVETDKR
;
A
#
# COMPACT_ATOMS: atom_id res chain seq x y z
N MET A 1 -55.97 -51.06 -53.15
CA MET A 1 -56.20 -51.90 -54.34
C MET A 1 -57.50 -52.67 -54.21
N GLN A 2 -58.33 -52.70 -55.26
CA GLN A 2 -59.50 -53.60 -55.36
C GLN A 2 -59.04 -55.06 -55.31
N LYS A 3 -59.84 -55.96 -54.74
CA LYS A 3 -59.58 -57.41 -54.81
C LYS A 3 -60.08 -57.97 -56.14
N ILE A 4 -59.56 -59.14 -56.56
CA ILE A 4 -60.03 -59.79 -57.79
C ILE A 4 -61.52 -60.19 -57.70
N GLY A 5 -62.01 -60.55 -56.51
CA GLY A 5 -63.43 -60.81 -56.27
C GLY A 5 -64.36 -59.60 -56.35
N ASP A 6 -63.83 -58.37 -56.34
CA ASP A 6 -64.62 -57.16 -56.61
C ASP A 6 -64.85 -56.96 -58.13
N ILE A 7 -64.12 -57.69 -58.97
CA ILE A 7 -64.09 -57.54 -60.43
C ILE A 7 -64.79 -58.73 -61.09
N THR A 8 -64.49 -59.95 -60.65
CA THR A 8 -65.07 -61.17 -61.22
C THR A 8 -65.78 -62.02 -60.18
N ASN A 9 -66.91 -62.61 -60.56
CA ASN A 9 -67.66 -63.54 -59.72
C ASN A 9 -67.05 -64.97 -59.67
N THR A 10 -65.91 -65.18 -60.34
CA THR A 10 -65.16 -66.45 -60.37
C THR A 10 -64.01 -66.51 -59.36
N ALA A 11 -63.86 -65.48 -58.53
CA ALA A 11 -62.98 -65.51 -57.37
C ALA A 11 -63.56 -66.45 -56.28
N ASP A 12 -62.72 -66.83 -55.32
CA ASP A 12 -63.19 -67.61 -54.18
C ASP A 12 -64.06 -66.77 -53.22
N SER A 13 -64.56 -67.40 -52.14
CA SER A 13 -65.39 -66.72 -51.14
C SER A 13 -64.67 -65.61 -50.35
N HIS A 14 -63.34 -65.50 -50.44
CA HIS A 14 -62.54 -64.44 -49.82
C HIS A 14 -62.17 -63.32 -50.80
N GLY A 15 -62.63 -63.44 -52.05
CA GLY A 15 -62.34 -62.53 -53.15
C GLY A 15 -60.91 -62.68 -53.70
N GLU A 16 -60.32 -63.87 -53.59
CA GLU A 16 -58.96 -64.20 -54.01
C GLU A 16 -58.94 -65.11 -55.25
N PHE A 17 -57.76 -65.29 -55.83
CA PHE A 17 -57.54 -66.17 -56.98
C PHE A 17 -57.75 -67.64 -56.60
N THR A 18 -58.43 -68.38 -57.47
CA THR A 18 -58.56 -69.84 -57.38
C THR A 18 -58.25 -70.48 -58.71
N ASN A 19 -57.62 -71.67 -58.66
CA ASN A 19 -57.41 -72.52 -59.84
C ASN A 19 -58.72 -73.20 -60.31
N GLY A 20 -59.83 -72.97 -59.62
CA GLY A 20 -61.09 -73.66 -59.85
C GLY A 20 -60.99 -75.15 -59.51
N ASN A 21 -61.98 -75.91 -59.95
CA ASN A 21 -62.00 -77.37 -59.87
C ASN A 21 -62.79 -77.92 -61.06
N VAL A 22 -62.05 -78.36 -62.09
CA VAL A 22 -62.63 -78.89 -63.33
C VAL A 22 -63.54 -80.11 -63.09
N ALA A 23 -63.26 -80.94 -62.09
CA ALA A 23 -64.07 -82.12 -61.76
C ALA A 23 -65.38 -81.75 -61.05
N ALA A 24 -65.42 -80.58 -60.38
CA ALA A 24 -66.61 -80.04 -59.73
C ALA A 24 -67.35 -79.00 -60.57
N GLY A 25 -66.92 -78.77 -61.82
CA GLY A 25 -67.50 -77.75 -62.71
C GLY A 25 -67.25 -76.30 -62.27
N ILE A 26 -66.30 -76.05 -61.37
CA ILE A 26 -65.95 -74.70 -60.90
C ILE A 26 -64.83 -74.17 -61.80
N PRO A 27 -65.05 -73.09 -62.58
CA PRO A 27 -64.00 -72.52 -63.41
C PRO A 27 -62.90 -71.85 -62.57
N PRO A 28 -61.65 -71.78 -63.08
CA PRO A 28 -60.63 -70.91 -62.50
C PRO A 28 -61.03 -69.44 -62.55
N THR A 29 -60.40 -68.62 -61.71
CA THR A 29 -60.64 -67.16 -61.70
C THR A 29 -60.30 -66.53 -63.04
N LEU A 30 -61.24 -65.78 -63.58
CA LEU A 30 -61.07 -65.03 -64.83
C LEU A 30 -60.21 -63.80 -64.59
N LEU A 31 -59.25 -63.58 -65.49
CA LEU A 31 -58.38 -62.42 -65.49
C LEU A 31 -58.95 -61.34 -66.39
N GLU A 32 -59.83 -60.52 -65.84
CA GLU A 32 -60.48 -59.42 -66.56
C GLU A 32 -59.53 -58.21 -66.70
N ALA A 33 -59.70 -57.42 -67.75
CA ALA A 33 -58.86 -56.25 -68.02
C ALA A 33 -58.82 -55.25 -66.84
N GLU A 34 -59.92 -55.16 -66.09
CA GLU A 34 -60.02 -54.30 -64.91
C GLU A 34 -59.01 -54.67 -63.80
N TRP A 35 -58.64 -55.95 -63.67
CA TRP A 35 -57.61 -56.37 -62.71
C TRP A 35 -56.23 -55.81 -63.08
N PHE A 36 -55.84 -55.95 -64.35
CA PHE A 36 -54.56 -55.42 -64.83
C PHE A 36 -54.52 -53.89 -64.76
N ASN A 37 -55.64 -53.22 -65.07
CA ASN A 37 -55.77 -51.78 -64.91
C ASN A 37 -55.66 -51.34 -63.44
N THR A 38 -56.19 -52.14 -62.52
CA THR A 38 -56.08 -51.91 -61.08
C THR A 38 -54.62 -51.99 -60.60
N LEU A 39 -53.88 -53.03 -61.01
CA LEU A 39 -52.44 -53.14 -60.73
C LEU A 39 -51.66 -51.96 -61.31
N GLN A 40 -51.93 -51.62 -62.58
CA GLN A 40 -51.27 -50.51 -63.27
C GLN A 40 -51.51 -49.18 -62.55
N ARG A 41 -52.75 -48.90 -62.12
CA ARG A 41 -53.09 -47.67 -61.40
C ARG A 41 -52.37 -47.56 -60.06
N GLU A 42 -52.25 -48.65 -59.31
CA GLU A 42 -51.55 -48.67 -58.01
C GLU A 42 -50.04 -48.43 -58.20
N ILE A 43 -49.43 -49.04 -59.22
CA ILE A 43 -48.03 -48.77 -59.58
C ILE A 43 -47.86 -47.30 -59.99
N ILE A 44 -48.74 -46.77 -60.85
CA ILE A 44 -48.71 -45.35 -61.27
C ILE A 44 -48.86 -44.41 -60.07
N ASN A 45 -49.66 -44.77 -59.06
CA ASN A 45 -49.81 -43.98 -57.84
C ASN A 45 -48.51 -43.90 -57.04
N VAL A 46 -47.72 -44.98 -56.98
CA VAL A 46 -46.39 -44.97 -56.35
C VAL A 46 -45.46 -43.99 -57.07
N LEU A 47 -45.42 -44.03 -58.41
CA LEU A 47 -44.63 -43.08 -59.21
C LEU A 47 -45.09 -41.63 -58.99
N SER A 48 -46.40 -41.40 -58.96
CA SER A 48 -46.99 -40.07 -58.71
C SER A 48 -46.61 -39.54 -57.33
N LYS A 49 -46.61 -40.39 -56.30
CA LYS A 49 -46.20 -40.02 -54.94
C LYS A 49 -44.72 -39.68 -54.83
N ALA A 50 -43.88 -40.31 -55.65
CA ALA A 50 -42.48 -39.94 -55.80
C ALA A 50 -42.25 -38.67 -56.65
N GLY A 51 -43.29 -38.12 -57.30
CA GLY A 51 -43.15 -37.01 -58.24
C GLY A 51 -42.57 -37.40 -59.60
N ILE A 52 -42.54 -38.70 -59.93
CA ILE A 52 -42.01 -39.21 -61.20
C ILE A 52 -43.11 -39.20 -62.27
N LYS A 53 -42.83 -38.54 -63.40
CA LYS A 53 -43.72 -38.52 -64.57
C LYS A 53 -43.56 -39.82 -65.38
N LEU A 54 -44.68 -40.41 -65.80
CA LEU A 54 -44.70 -41.62 -66.63
C LEU A 54 -43.93 -41.43 -67.94
N ASN A 55 -43.04 -42.38 -68.22
CA ASN A 55 -42.24 -42.47 -69.42
C ASN A 55 -42.30 -43.89 -70.01
N LYS A 56 -42.89 -44.03 -71.19
CA LYS A 56 -43.03 -45.32 -71.88
C LYS A 56 -41.70 -45.97 -72.31
N ASN A 57 -40.60 -45.23 -72.26
CA ASN A 57 -39.26 -45.72 -72.65
C ASN A 57 -38.39 -46.05 -71.42
N ASN A 58 -38.94 -46.01 -70.19
CA ASN A 58 -38.20 -46.27 -68.96
C ASN A 58 -38.88 -47.40 -68.15
N ASP A 59 -38.23 -48.55 -68.05
CA ASP A 59 -38.76 -49.71 -67.32
C ASP A 59 -38.28 -49.81 -65.85
N VAL A 60 -37.52 -48.82 -65.35
CA VAL A 60 -37.04 -48.78 -63.95
C VAL A 60 -37.75 -47.75 -63.07
N GLN A 61 -38.78 -47.08 -63.57
CA GLN A 61 -39.48 -45.98 -62.87
C GLN A 61 -40.05 -46.37 -61.50
N LEU A 62 -40.51 -47.61 -61.34
CA LEU A 62 -41.01 -48.08 -60.03
C LEU A 62 -39.88 -48.20 -59.00
N ALA A 63 -38.71 -48.69 -59.41
CA ALA A 63 -37.54 -48.78 -58.54
C ALA A 63 -37.01 -47.39 -58.17
N GLU A 64 -37.00 -46.46 -59.13
CA GLU A 64 -36.65 -45.05 -58.90
C GLU A 64 -37.65 -44.39 -57.94
N ALA A 65 -38.95 -44.63 -58.12
CA ALA A 65 -39.99 -44.07 -57.25
C ALA A 65 -39.85 -44.55 -55.80
N ILE A 66 -39.62 -45.85 -55.60
CA ILE A 66 -39.40 -46.43 -54.27
C ILE A 66 -38.15 -45.83 -53.63
N SER A 67 -37.05 -45.74 -54.38
CA SER A 67 -35.82 -45.12 -53.88
C SER A 67 -36.05 -43.67 -53.46
N GLN A 68 -36.70 -42.87 -54.29
CA GLN A 68 -37.02 -41.48 -53.96
C GLN A 68 -37.92 -41.38 -52.72
N ILE A 69 -38.98 -42.18 -52.62
CA ILE A 69 -39.88 -42.15 -51.45
C ILE A 69 -39.13 -42.50 -50.15
N ILE A 70 -38.16 -43.42 -50.21
CA ILE A 70 -37.38 -43.82 -49.03
C ILE A 70 -36.35 -42.76 -48.63
N PHE A 71 -35.71 -42.10 -49.59
CA PHE A 71 -34.62 -41.15 -49.32
C PHE A 71 -35.08 -39.69 -49.17
N ASN A 72 -36.25 -39.33 -49.69
CA ASN A 72 -36.82 -37.99 -49.57
C ASN A 72 -37.30 -37.76 -48.13
N GLY A 73 -36.43 -37.18 -47.29
CA GLY A 73 -36.70 -36.87 -45.88
C GLY A 73 -35.69 -37.38 -44.86
N ALA A 74 -34.58 -38.02 -45.26
CA ALA A 74 -33.53 -38.44 -44.33
C ALA A 74 -32.17 -37.82 -44.65
N LEU A 75 -31.80 -36.80 -43.89
CA LEU A 75 -30.48 -36.15 -43.88
C LEU A 75 -30.06 -35.59 -45.25
N GLU A 76 -30.96 -34.84 -45.87
CA GLU A 76 -30.64 -34.14 -47.12
C GLU A 76 -29.46 -33.17 -46.92
N LYS A 77 -28.36 -33.38 -47.65
CA LYS A 77 -27.14 -32.56 -47.52
C LYS A 77 -27.42 -31.06 -47.68
N ALA A 78 -28.33 -30.69 -48.58
CA ALA A 78 -28.68 -29.29 -48.84
C ALA A 78 -29.46 -28.65 -47.68
N GLN A 79 -30.15 -29.46 -46.87
CA GLN A 79 -30.97 -28.98 -45.76
C GLN A 79 -30.18 -28.80 -44.47
N ASN A 80 -28.92 -29.27 -44.40
CA ASN A 80 -28.04 -29.12 -43.24
C ASN A 80 -28.72 -29.49 -41.91
N GLY A 81 -29.52 -30.56 -41.91
CA GLY A 81 -30.24 -31.04 -40.72
C GLY A 81 -31.52 -30.26 -40.40
N ALA A 82 -32.02 -29.40 -41.29
CA ALA A 82 -33.32 -28.75 -41.13
C ALA A 82 -34.50 -29.75 -41.13
N ASP A 83 -34.33 -30.86 -41.84
CA ASP A 83 -35.22 -32.01 -42.01
C ASP A 83 -35.29 -32.95 -40.80
N ILE A 84 -34.44 -32.78 -39.79
CA ILE A 84 -34.46 -33.60 -38.58
C ILE A 84 -35.77 -33.34 -37.80
N PRO A 85 -36.66 -34.35 -37.62
CA PRO A 85 -37.98 -34.13 -37.03
C PRO A 85 -37.96 -33.66 -35.57
N ASP A 86 -37.01 -34.17 -34.77
CA ASP A 86 -36.79 -33.79 -33.37
C ASP A 86 -35.31 -33.50 -33.15
N LYS A 87 -34.92 -32.26 -33.46
CA LYS A 87 -33.53 -31.78 -33.29
C LYS A 87 -33.06 -31.92 -31.82
N PRO A 88 -33.85 -31.54 -30.80
CA PRO A 88 -33.45 -31.74 -29.40
C PRO A 88 -33.07 -33.19 -29.07
N THR A 89 -33.91 -34.16 -29.42
CA THR A 89 -33.62 -35.58 -29.15
C THR A 89 -32.42 -36.08 -29.96
N PHE A 90 -32.26 -35.65 -31.21
CA PHE A 90 -31.10 -35.98 -32.04
C PHE A 90 -29.79 -35.48 -31.41
N VAL A 91 -29.74 -34.22 -30.98
CA VAL A 91 -28.56 -33.63 -30.31
C VAL A 91 -28.25 -34.37 -29.00
N LYS A 92 -29.27 -34.73 -28.22
CA LYS A 92 -29.12 -35.55 -27.00
C LYS A 92 -28.47 -36.91 -27.29
N HIS A 93 -28.88 -37.60 -28.35
CA HIS A 93 -28.31 -38.90 -28.72
C HIS A 93 -26.88 -38.82 -29.27
N LEU A 94 -26.50 -37.70 -29.89
CA LEU A 94 -25.11 -37.46 -30.28
C LEU A 94 -24.20 -37.15 -29.08
N ASN A 95 -24.77 -37.08 -27.88
CA ASN A 95 -24.07 -36.69 -26.66
C ASN A 95 -23.38 -35.32 -26.80
N PHE A 96 -23.90 -34.49 -27.71
CA PHE A 96 -23.54 -33.09 -27.81
C PHE A 96 -24.29 -32.33 -26.73
N ILE A 97 -23.56 -31.48 -26.02
CA ILE A 97 -24.17 -30.56 -25.09
C ILE A 97 -24.74 -29.43 -25.95
N GLU A 98 -26.06 -29.25 -25.98
CA GLU A 98 -26.66 -28.08 -26.61
C GLU A 98 -25.96 -26.83 -26.08
N GLN A 99 -25.32 -26.06 -26.96
CA GLN A 99 -24.75 -24.77 -26.63
C GLN A 99 -25.90 -23.77 -26.48
N GLN A 100 -26.68 -23.93 -25.41
CA GLN A 100 -27.49 -22.85 -24.90
C GLN A 100 -26.54 -21.97 -24.08
N THR A 101 -26.54 -20.67 -24.35
CA THR A 101 -25.89 -19.67 -23.52
C THR A 101 -26.51 -19.71 -22.11
N GLY A 102 -26.04 -20.63 -21.28
CA GLY A 102 -26.54 -20.89 -19.93
C GLY A 102 -25.44 -20.69 -18.90
N ALA A 103 -25.83 -20.16 -17.73
CA ALA A 103 -24.97 -19.87 -16.59
C ALA A 103 -24.53 -21.13 -15.80
N SER A 104 -24.37 -22.28 -16.46
CA SER A 104 -24.00 -23.53 -15.79
C SER A 104 -22.56 -23.46 -15.28
N THR A 105 -22.37 -23.73 -13.98
CA THR A 105 -21.07 -23.76 -13.31
C THR A 105 -20.44 -25.15 -13.24
N THR A 106 -21.10 -26.18 -13.78
CA THR A 106 -20.69 -27.58 -13.57
C THR A 106 -20.63 -28.45 -14.83
N THR A 107 -21.09 -28.00 -16.00
CA THR A 107 -21.21 -28.89 -17.19
C THR A 107 -20.43 -28.45 -18.43
N VAL A 108 -20.29 -27.14 -18.71
CA VAL A 108 -19.42 -26.60 -19.78
C VAL A 108 -19.18 -25.11 -19.54
N MET A 109 -17.94 -24.66 -19.66
CA MET A 109 -17.63 -23.24 -19.61
C MET A 109 -18.09 -22.59 -20.92
N SER A 110 -19.02 -21.62 -20.87
CA SER A 110 -19.36 -20.83 -22.05
C SER A 110 -18.13 -20.01 -22.48
N GLN A 111 -17.89 -19.87 -23.78
CA GLN A 111 -16.78 -19.04 -24.27
C GLN A 111 -16.88 -17.60 -23.77
N GLN A 112 -18.10 -17.10 -23.52
CA GLN A 112 -18.33 -15.81 -22.87
C GLN A 112 -17.94 -15.79 -21.39
N ALA A 113 -18.18 -16.86 -20.63
CA ALA A 113 -17.74 -16.95 -19.23
C ALA A 113 -16.21 -17.00 -19.14
N VAL A 114 -15.56 -17.74 -20.04
CA VAL A 114 -14.10 -17.76 -20.18
C VAL A 114 -13.60 -16.38 -20.58
N THR A 115 -14.19 -15.76 -21.61
CA THR A 115 -13.83 -14.40 -22.03
C THR A 115 -14.03 -13.40 -20.90
N ASN A 116 -15.15 -13.42 -20.17
CA ASN A 116 -15.41 -12.51 -19.04
C ASN A 116 -14.45 -12.73 -17.86
N ALA A 117 -14.16 -13.98 -17.53
CA ALA A 117 -13.16 -14.32 -16.51
C ALA A 117 -11.76 -13.84 -16.89
N ILE A 118 -11.41 -13.93 -18.18
CA ILE A 118 -10.11 -13.48 -18.71
C ILE A 118 -10.05 -11.96 -18.91
N THR A 119 -11.14 -11.32 -19.33
CA THR A 119 -11.14 -9.90 -19.77
C THR A 119 -11.67 -8.90 -18.75
N HIS A 120 -12.46 -9.31 -17.73
CA HIS A 120 -13.23 -8.36 -16.91
C HIS A 120 -13.21 -8.59 -15.39
N ALA A 121 -12.44 -9.55 -14.85
CA ALA A 121 -12.69 -9.99 -13.47
C ALA A 121 -11.66 -9.59 -12.40
N THR A 122 -10.46 -9.11 -12.75
CA THR A 122 -9.48 -8.78 -11.71
C THR A 122 -9.30 -7.27 -11.62
N PRO A 123 -9.91 -6.59 -10.62
CA PRO A 123 -9.72 -5.17 -10.40
C PRO A 123 -8.26 -4.88 -10.06
N ASP A 124 -7.83 -3.63 -10.13
CA ASP A 124 -6.55 -3.22 -9.56
C ASP A 124 -6.57 -3.45 -8.04
N ALA A 125 -5.44 -3.88 -7.48
CA ALA A 125 -5.36 -4.04 -6.03
C ALA A 125 -5.32 -2.68 -5.32
N SER A 126 -5.90 -2.64 -4.14
CA SER A 126 -5.79 -1.54 -3.20
C SER A 126 -5.50 -2.10 -1.80
N THR A 127 -5.37 -1.22 -0.81
CA THR A 127 -5.21 -1.63 0.59
C THR A 127 -6.45 -2.33 1.16
N THR A 128 -7.61 -2.25 0.50
CA THR A 128 -8.88 -2.88 0.92
C THR A 128 -9.46 -3.85 -0.11
N GLN A 129 -8.93 -3.89 -1.33
CA GLN A 129 -9.41 -4.72 -2.43
C GLN A 129 -8.27 -5.57 -2.99
N LYS A 130 -8.47 -6.89 -3.07
CA LYS A 130 -7.55 -7.77 -3.78
C LYS A 130 -7.66 -7.54 -5.29
N GLY A 131 -6.54 -7.58 -6.00
CA GLY A 131 -6.50 -7.28 -7.43
C GLY A 131 -5.14 -7.53 -8.09
N VAL A 132 -4.98 -7.06 -9.33
CA VAL A 132 -3.70 -7.02 -10.04
C VAL A 132 -2.90 -5.78 -9.65
N VAL A 133 -1.57 -5.88 -9.66
CA VAL A 133 -0.66 -4.77 -9.33
C VAL A 133 0.41 -4.67 -10.40
N GLN A 134 0.68 -3.46 -10.88
CA GLN A 134 1.82 -3.18 -11.74
C GLN A 134 3.11 -3.17 -10.91
N LEU A 135 4.16 -3.80 -11.42
CA LEU A 135 5.46 -3.84 -10.75
C LEU A 135 6.33 -2.68 -11.23
N THR A 136 7.09 -2.08 -10.31
CA THR A 136 8.05 -1.01 -10.64
C THR A 136 9.44 -1.33 -10.12
N SER A 137 10.45 -1.02 -10.93
CA SER A 137 11.85 -1.00 -10.52
C SER A 137 12.36 0.43 -10.27
N SER A 138 11.46 1.43 -10.26
CA SER A 138 11.83 2.79 -9.87
C SER A 138 12.19 2.85 -8.39
N ARG A 139 13.29 3.53 -8.07
CA ARG A 139 13.81 3.65 -6.70
C ARG A 139 13.23 4.84 -5.92
N VAL A 140 12.47 5.69 -6.60
CA VAL A 140 11.94 6.96 -6.07
C VAL A 140 10.46 7.17 -6.42
N SER A 141 9.72 6.09 -6.67
CA SER A 141 8.29 6.21 -6.97
C SER A 141 7.50 6.59 -5.72
N SER A 142 6.59 7.56 -5.86
CA SER A 142 5.59 7.92 -4.86
C SER A 142 4.21 7.30 -5.14
N SER A 143 4.10 6.44 -6.17
CA SER A 143 2.83 5.78 -6.52
C SER A 143 2.51 4.69 -5.51
N GLU A 144 1.30 4.72 -4.95
CA GLU A 144 0.77 3.64 -4.12
C GLU A 144 0.12 2.52 -4.93
N ALA A 145 -0.03 2.70 -6.24
CA ALA A 145 -0.64 1.72 -7.14
C ALA A 145 0.35 0.66 -7.67
N HIS A 146 1.64 0.79 -7.33
CA HIS A 146 2.71 -0.10 -7.83
C HIS A 146 3.39 -0.85 -6.69
N ALA A 147 3.74 -2.11 -6.92
CA ALA A 147 4.59 -2.87 -6.00
C ALA A 147 6.06 -2.80 -6.42
N ALA A 148 6.95 -2.66 -5.43
CA ALA A 148 8.39 -2.66 -5.68
C ALA A 148 8.90 -4.05 -6.10
N THR A 149 9.73 -4.10 -7.13
CA THR A 149 10.42 -5.34 -7.52
C THR A 149 11.56 -5.67 -6.55
N ALA A 150 11.94 -6.95 -6.49
CA ALA A 150 13.12 -7.39 -5.74
C ALA A 150 14.41 -6.64 -6.16
N ASN A 151 14.51 -6.26 -7.45
CA ASN A 151 15.62 -5.46 -7.95
C ASN A 151 15.65 -4.05 -7.34
N ALA A 152 14.52 -3.34 -7.26
CA ALA A 152 14.46 -2.03 -6.60
C ALA A 152 14.82 -2.12 -5.12
N VAL A 153 14.33 -3.17 -4.43
CA VAL A 153 14.67 -3.42 -3.02
C VAL A 153 16.15 -3.70 -2.84
N ALA A 154 16.76 -4.55 -3.68
CA ALA A 154 18.18 -4.87 -3.62
C ALA A 154 19.07 -3.65 -3.89
N GLN A 155 18.71 -2.81 -4.87
CA GLN A 155 19.42 -1.58 -5.17
C GLN A 155 19.33 -0.58 -4.01
N ASN A 156 18.14 -0.38 -3.43
CA ASN A 156 17.96 0.46 -2.26
C ASN A 156 18.74 -0.06 -1.04
N TYR A 157 18.75 -1.38 -0.83
CA TYR A 157 19.54 -2.00 0.23
C TYR A 157 21.04 -1.74 0.05
N ASN A 158 21.56 -1.91 -1.17
CA ASN A 158 22.97 -1.65 -1.47
C ASN A 158 23.35 -0.19 -1.23
N ASP A 159 22.49 0.76 -1.64
CA ASP A 159 22.71 2.18 -1.38
C ASP A 159 22.73 2.50 0.12
N ILE A 160 21.79 1.96 0.89
CA ILE A 160 21.76 2.12 2.35
C ILE A 160 23.02 1.55 2.98
N ARG A 161 23.41 0.32 2.62
CA ARG A 161 24.65 -0.33 3.06
C ARG A 161 25.89 0.49 2.70
N ALA A 162 25.88 1.11 1.52
CA ALA A 162 26.98 1.96 1.06
C ALA A 162 27.03 3.30 1.79
N LEU A 163 25.94 3.79 2.37
CA LEU A 163 25.89 5.00 3.19
C LEU A 163 26.13 4.71 4.67
N GLN A 164 25.70 3.54 5.16
CA GLN A 164 26.04 3.04 6.49
C GLN A 164 27.57 3.00 6.62
N GLU A 165 28.08 3.57 7.71
CA GLU A 165 29.53 3.63 8.02
C GLU A 165 30.37 4.50 7.06
N LYS A 166 29.76 5.17 6.06
CA LYS A 166 30.47 6.11 5.16
C LYS A 166 30.25 7.58 5.44
N THR A 167 29.32 7.94 6.32
CA THR A 167 29.24 9.33 6.81
C THR A 167 30.45 9.56 7.71
N SER A 168 31.45 10.28 7.21
CA SER A 168 32.63 10.63 7.98
C SER A 168 32.26 11.45 9.22
N ASP A 169 33.12 11.41 10.23
CA ASP A 169 33.02 12.33 11.36
C ASP A 169 33.16 13.78 10.88
N ALA A 170 32.46 14.68 11.55
CA ALA A 170 32.54 16.10 11.28
C ALA A 170 33.91 16.65 11.68
N SER A 171 34.39 17.62 10.90
CA SER A 171 35.55 18.45 11.25
C SER A 171 35.22 19.92 10.99
N THR A 172 36.15 20.81 11.29
CA THR A 172 35.97 22.25 11.01
C THR A 172 35.90 22.57 9.51
N THR A 173 36.26 21.63 8.63
CA THR A 173 36.22 21.80 7.17
C THR A 173 35.31 20.80 6.45
N GLN A 174 34.76 19.81 7.15
CA GLN A 174 33.92 18.75 6.58
C GLN A 174 32.67 18.52 7.43
N ARG A 175 31.50 18.52 6.78
CA ARG A 175 30.25 18.13 7.43
C ARG A 175 30.23 16.63 7.68
N GLY A 176 29.72 16.21 8.83
CA GLY A 176 29.73 14.80 9.23
C GLY A 176 28.97 14.55 10.54
N LEU A 177 29.20 13.40 11.15
CA LEU A 177 28.66 13.05 12.46
C LEU A 177 29.45 13.74 13.59
N VAL A 178 28.75 14.24 14.61
CA VAL A 178 29.37 14.85 15.80
C VAL A 178 28.98 14.04 17.03
N GLN A 179 29.95 13.62 17.82
CA GLN A 179 29.68 13.04 19.13
C GLN A 179 29.36 14.15 20.14
N LEU A 180 28.43 13.89 21.04
CA LEU A 180 28.08 14.81 22.13
C LEU A 180 28.73 14.32 23.44
N SER A 181 29.22 15.24 24.27
CA SER A 181 29.79 14.89 25.57
C SER A 181 29.34 15.81 26.69
N ASP A 182 29.01 15.19 27.82
CA ASP A 182 28.77 15.84 29.11
C ASP A 182 30.07 16.07 29.90
N SER A 183 31.23 15.68 29.35
CA SER A 183 32.51 15.85 30.02
C SER A 183 32.89 17.33 30.09
N ARG A 184 33.20 17.79 31.30
CA ARG A 184 33.61 19.17 31.59
C ARG A 184 35.08 19.48 31.27
N THR A 185 35.87 18.44 31.02
CA THR A 185 37.33 18.50 30.91
C THR A 185 37.85 17.90 29.61
N LEU A 186 36.96 17.63 28.65
CA LEU A 186 37.35 17.02 27.39
C LEU A 186 38.07 18.03 26.50
N PHE A 187 39.27 17.67 26.04
CA PHE A 187 40.04 18.43 25.06
C PHE A 187 39.99 17.72 23.70
N SER A 188 38.84 17.77 23.04
CA SER A 188 38.66 17.21 21.69
C SER A 188 38.02 18.23 20.77
N SER A 189 38.53 18.33 19.55
CA SER A 189 37.94 19.13 18.47
C SER A 189 36.90 18.36 17.65
N SER A 190 36.66 17.08 17.98
CA SER A 190 35.75 16.18 17.24
C SER A 190 34.44 15.89 17.98
N VAL A 191 34.25 16.53 19.14
CA VAL A 191 33.12 16.29 20.05
C VAL A 191 32.54 17.64 20.43
N ALA A 192 31.22 17.76 20.41
CA ALA A 192 30.53 18.95 20.88
C ALA A 192 30.13 18.80 22.35
N ALA A 193 30.29 19.88 23.13
CA ALA A 193 29.79 19.94 24.49
C ALA A 193 28.25 19.98 24.49
N THR A 194 27.64 19.24 25.40
CA THR A 194 26.20 19.34 25.66
C THR A 194 25.88 20.62 26.44
N SER A 195 24.58 20.99 26.46
CA SER A 195 24.08 22.05 27.35
C SER A 195 24.31 21.73 28.83
N LEU A 196 24.37 20.44 29.21
CA LEU A 196 24.68 20.01 30.57
C LEU A 196 26.13 20.34 30.93
N ALA A 197 27.11 19.95 30.11
CA ALA A 197 28.51 20.31 30.33
C ALA A 197 28.71 21.84 30.38
N ALA A 198 28.08 22.57 29.45
CA ALA A 198 28.17 24.02 29.38
C ALA A 198 27.58 24.72 30.61
N SER A 199 26.40 24.29 31.07
CA SER A 199 25.74 24.88 32.24
C SER A 199 26.47 24.57 33.54
N GLN A 200 27.00 23.36 33.70
CA GLN A 200 27.81 23.00 34.87
C GLN A 200 29.12 23.79 34.92
N ASN A 201 29.83 23.94 33.79
CA ASN A 201 31.02 24.79 33.72
C ASN A 201 30.70 26.26 34.09
N TYR A 202 29.56 26.78 33.64
CA TYR A 202 29.09 28.11 34.03
C TYR A 202 28.84 28.20 35.55
N MET A 203 28.22 27.19 36.16
CA MET A 203 28.01 27.15 37.61
C MET A 203 29.31 27.06 38.38
N ASP A 204 30.27 26.24 37.93
CA ASP A 204 31.58 26.09 38.56
C ASP A 204 32.35 27.43 38.54
N MET A 205 32.36 28.13 37.41
CA MET A 205 32.98 29.47 37.29
C MET A 205 32.32 30.50 38.21
N ARG A 206 30.99 30.47 38.31
CA ARG A 206 30.24 31.34 39.22
C ARG A 206 30.56 31.03 40.69
N GLY A 207 30.70 29.75 41.05
CA GLY A 207 31.07 29.34 42.41
C GLY A 207 32.49 29.78 42.79
N MET A 208 33.46 29.64 41.89
CA MET A 208 34.86 30.02 42.15
C MET A 208 35.05 31.52 42.45
N LEU A 209 34.27 32.40 41.80
CA LEU A 209 34.36 33.85 41.95
C LEU A 209 33.35 34.44 42.95
N GLY A 210 32.43 33.64 43.49
CA GLY A 210 31.35 34.08 44.37
C GLY A 210 30.33 35.03 43.70
N ASN A 211 29.24 35.39 44.38
CA ASN A 211 28.40 36.50 43.89
C ASN A 211 29.13 37.82 44.20
N ILE A 212 29.84 38.37 43.22
CA ILE A 212 30.42 39.72 43.31
C ILE A 212 29.28 40.73 43.20
N GLY A 213 28.81 41.24 44.34
CA GLY A 213 27.74 42.25 44.40
C GLY A 213 28.29 43.61 44.83
N LYS A 214 27.96 44.68 44.10
CA LYS A 214 28.06 46.04 44.63
C LYS A 214 26.98 46.20 45.69
N THR A 215 27.38 46.44 46.94
CA THR A 215 26.43 46.60 48.05
C THR A 215 26.21 48.08 48.36
N GLY A 216 24.98 48.49 48.68
CA GLY A 216 24.64 49.86 49.12
C GLY A 216 25.08 50.16 50.56
N ARG A 217 26.33 49.82 50.91
CA ARG A 217 26.91 50.02 52.24
C ARG A 217 27.48 51.43 52.34
N GLU A 218 27.53 51.95 53.56
CA GLU A 218 28.03 53.29 53.89
C GLU A 218 29.21 53.19 54.85
N LEU A 219 30.12 54.17 54.78
CA LEU A 219 31.22 54.30 55.73
C LEU A 219 30.69 54.69 57.11
N GLY A 220 31.32 54.21 58.17
CA GLY A 220 30.98 54.51 59.57
C GLY A 220 29.78 53.73 60.10
N VAL A 221 29.18 52.84 59.31
CA VAL A 221 28.09 51.97 59.74
C VAL A 221 28.65 50.58 60.09
N THR A 222 28.20 50.04 61.22
CA THR A 222 28.50 48.66 61.64
C THR A 222 27.46 47.70 61.07
N TYR A 223 27.95 46.68 60.40
CA TYR A 223 27.17 45.60 59.80
C TYR A 223 27.52 44.27 60.45
N GLU A 224 26.63 43.29 60.33
CA GLU A 224 26.84 41.92 60.77
C GLU A 224 26.87 40.99 59.55
N SER A 225 27.88 40.12 59.48
CA SER A 225 27.95 39.06 58.49
C SER A 225 26.91 37.99 58.82
N LYS A 226 25.90 37.84 57.96
CA LYS A 226 24.87 36.80 58.06
C LYS A 226 25.28 35.48 57.38
N GLN A 227 26.50 35.43 56.87
CA GLN A 227 27.03 34.33 56.08
C GLN A 227 27.64 33.29 57.03
N GLY A 228 27.39 32.00 56.74
CA GLY A 228 27.92 30.88 57.52
C GLY A 228 29.42 30.59 57.31
N PHE A 229 30.12 31.46 56.58
CA PHE A 229 31.53 31.33 56.22
C PHE A 229 32.18 32.72 56.15
N ALA A 230 33.51 32.75 56.03
CA ALA A 230 34.25 34.01 55.96
C ALA A 230 34.04 34.75 54.62
N VAL A 231 33.67 36.02 54.68
CA VAL A 231 33.43 36.89 53.50
C VAL A 231 34.65 37.76 53.25
N PHE A 232 35.07 37.87 51.98
CA PHE A 232 36.08 38.85 51.58
C PHE A 232 35.40 40.14 51.16
N VAL A 233 35.86 41.28 51.70
CA VAL A 233 35.33 42.60 51.38
C VAL A 233 36.42 43.49 50.85
N HIS A 234 36.11 44.16 49.74
CA HIS A 234 36.91 45.21 49.15
C HIS A 234 36.10 46.49 49.10
N VAL A 235 36.66 47.57 49.64
CA VAL A 235 36.07 48.90 49.56
C VAL A 235 37.07 49.80 48.87
N ASP A 236 36.65 50.46 47.79
CA ASP A 236 37.44 51.47 47.09
C ASP A 236 36.68 52.79 46.98
N GLY A 237 37.43 53.86 46.75
CA GLY A 237 36.88 55.18 46.48
C GLY A 237 37.96 56.14 45.97
N ILE A 238 37.55 57.37 45.70
CA ILE A 238 38.40 58.45 45.19
C ILE A 238 38.52 59.53 46.26
N SER A 239 39.75 59.83 46.68
CA SER A 239 40.09 60.97 47.54
C SER A 239 39.69 62.28 46.85
N SER A 240 38.85 63.09 47.47
CA SER A 240 38.40 64.38 46.91
C SER A 240 39.10 65.57 47.55
N THR A 241 39.23 65.60 48.89
CA THR A 241 39.95 66.66 49.62
C THR A 241 40.61 66.11 50.89
N GLY A 242 41.70 66.76 51.32
CA GLY A 242 42.43 66.40 52.54
C GLY A 242 43.19 65.08 52.44
N SER A 243 43.92 64.73 53.51
CA SER A 243 44.49 63.39 53.67
C SER A 243 43.36 62.42 54.01
N ASN A 244 43.29 61.28 53.32
CA ASN A 244 42.25 60.28 53.53
C ASN A 244 42.86 58.96 53.98
N PHE A 245 42.22 58.30 54.93
CA PHE A 245 42.61 56.97 55.42
C PHE A 245 41.37 56.11 55.65
N LEU A 246 41.34 54.91 55.06
CA LEU A 246 40.31 53.92 55.33
C LEU A 246 40.82 52.90 56.35
N SER A 247 39.98 52.57 57.32
CA SER A 247 40.22 51.47 58.27
C SER A 247 38.98 50.60 58.37
N ALA A 248 39.16 49.29 58.56
CA ALA A 248 38.07 48.39 58.88
C ALA A 248 38.20 47.93 60.33
N VAL A 249 37.09 47.80 61.04
CA VAL A 249 37.05 47.17 62.36
C VAL A 249 36.22 45.91 62.21
N VAL A 250 36.77 44.74 62.57
CA VAL A 250 36.07 43.45 62.53
C VAL A 250 36.16 42.83 63.92
N ASN A 251 35.03 42.62 64.61
CA ASN A 251 34.98 42.16 66.01
C ASN A 251 36.04 42.86 66.88
N ASP A 252 36.03 44.20 66.89
CA ASP A 252 36.96 45.06 67.63
C ASP A 252 38.44 45.02 67.19
N VAL A 253 38.79 44.24 66.16
CA VAL A 253 40.14 44.23 65.56
C VAL A 253 40.23 45.26 64.45
N ASN A 254 41.16 46.21 64.56
CA ASN A 254 41.37 47.26 63.58
C ASN A 254 42.35 46.82 62.46
N PHE A 255 41.87 46.83 61.23
CA PHE A 255 42.64 46.67 60.00
C PHE A 255 42.88 48.06 59.39
N ARG A 256 44.14 48.39 59.19
CA ARG A 256 44.54 49.67 58.59
C ARG A 256 44.69 49.51 57.08
N GLY A 257 43.93 50.31 56.33
CA GLY A 257 43.96 50.32 54.87
C GLY A 257 44.99 51.32 54.32
N SER A 258 44.78 51.69 53.06
CA SER A 258 45.66 52.64 52.38
C SER A 258 45.48 54.05 52.93
N MET A 259 46.58 54.80 53.06
CA MET A 259 46.57 56.24 53.35
C MET A 259 46.99 57.02 52.10
N CYS A 260 46.32 58.13 51.82
CA CYS A 260 46.71 59.04 50.76
C CYS A 260 47.06 60.41 51.35
N ALA A 261 48.18 60.98 50.90
CA ALA A 261 48.53 62.40 51.10
C ALA A 261 47.41 63.32 50.56
N PRO A 262 47.37 64.62 50.88
CA PRO A 262 46.28 65.52 50.49
C PRO A 262 46.31 65.85 48.98
N LEU A 263 46.05 64.83 48.18
CA LEU A 263 46.00 64.82 46.73
C LEU A 263 44.60 64.39 46.33
N ALA A 264 43.92 65.25 45.56
CA ALA A 264 42.65 64.92 44.95
C ALA A 264 42.84 63.86 43.84
N ASN A 265 41.80 63.09 43.56
CA ASN A 265 41.72 62.07 42.51
C ASN A 265 42.61 60.84 42.69
N GLN A 266 43.16 60.64 43.90
CA GLN A 266 43.88 59.41 44.23
C GLN A 266 42.92 58.32 44.69
N ARG A 267 43.16 57.08 44.25
CA ARG A 267 42.38 55.92 44.69
C ARG A 267 42.79 55.51 46.10
N ILE A 268 41.79 55.31 46.95
CA ILE A 268 41.95 54.76 48.29
C ILE A 268 41.16 53.46 48.38
N ALA A 269 41.76 52.43 48.97
CA ALA A 269 41.11 51.15 49.11
C ALA A 269 41.53 50.43 50.40
N ILE A 270 40.64 49.55 50.85
CA ILE A 270 40.91 48.59 51.91
C ILE A 270 40.31 47.23 51.54
N SER A 271 41.02 46.17 51.88
CA SER A 271 40.56 44.79 51.73
C SER A 271 40.71 44.04 53.04
N PHE A 272 39.70 43.29 53.44
CA PHE A 272 39.70 42.54 54.70
C PHE A 272 38.79 41.32 54.63
N MET A 273 38.97 40.41 55.57
CA MET A 273 38.14 39.22 55.73
C MET A 273 37.24 39.38 56.96
N ILE A 274 35.99 38.92 56.82
CA ILE A 274 34.99 38.94 57.88
C ILE A 274 34.65 37.49 58.22
N PRO A 275 34.99 37.00 59.43
CA PRO A 275 34.56 35.67 59.88
C PRO A 275 33.03 35.51 59.89
N ALA A 276 32.55 34.27 59.86
CA ALA A 276 31.11 33.98 59.96
C ALA A 276 30.52 34.58 61.25
N GLY A 277 29.40 35.30 61.15
CA GLY A 277 28.73 35.94 62.29
C GLY A 277 29.48 37.13 62.91
N ALA A 278 30.60 37.58 62.32
CA ALA A 278 31.34 38.73 62.83
C ALA A 278 30.65 40.06 62.47
N THR A 279 30.82 41.06 63.34
CA THR A 279 30.48 42.44 63.02
C THR A 279 31.67 43.12 62.34
N TYR A 280 31.37 44.03 61.40
CA TYR A 280 32.38 44.79 60.69
C TYR A 280 31.89 46.19 60.37
N SER A 281 32.82 47.15 60.30
CA SER A 281 32.57 48.52 59.86
C SER A 281 33.79 49.02 59.10
N VAL A 282 33.59 49.92 58.14
CA VAL A 282 34.69 50.62 57.46
C VAL A 282 34.57 52.10 57.75
N TRP A 283 35.61 52.68 58.30
CA TRP A 283 35.69 54.07 58.71
C TRP A 283 36.65 54.82 57.81
N GLN A 284 36.26 56.02 57.45
CA GLN A 284 37.16 57.01 56.88
C GLN A 284 37.62 57.96 57.97
N HIS A 285 38.91 58.29 57.94
CA HIS A 285 39.54 59.25 58.84
C HIS A 285 40.15 60.37 58.01
N SER A 286 39.81 61.60 58.39
CA SER A 286 40.24 62.83 57.73
C SER A 286 39.77 62.93 56.26
N GLY A 287 39.69 64.16 55.72
CA GLY A 287 39.35 64.40 54.32
C GLY A 287 37.93 64.00 53.91
N VAL A 288 37.71 63.85 52.59
CA VAL A 288 36.45 63.40 51.97
C VAL A 288 36.76 62.36 50.88
N VAL A 289 36.00 61.26 50.84
CA VAL A 289 36.03 60.23 49.80
C VAL A 289 34.73 60.27 48.97
N THR A 290 34.86 60.17 47.66
CA THR A 290 33.76 60.13 46.68
C THR A 290 33.86 58.88 45.80
N ASP A 291 32.80 58.55 45.06
CA ASP A 291 32.74 57.37 44.18
C ASP A 291 33.09 56.06 44.90
N LEU A 292 32.44 55.84 46.03
CA LEU A 292 32.67 54.71 46.90
C LEU A 292 32.07 53.42 46.30
N VAL A 293 32.88 52.39 46.14
CA VAL A 293 32.41 51.05 45.73
C VAL A 293 32.69 50.05 46.84
N TRP A 294 31.67 49.30 47.20
CA TRP A 294 31.78 48.17 48.11
C TRP A 294 31.51 46.88 47.36
N VAL A 295 32.44 45.94 47.47
CA VAL A 295 32.33 44.61 46.90
C VAL A 295 32.50 43.59 48.00
N GLU A 296 31.47 42.76 48.17
CA GLU A 296 31.52 41.59 49.04
C GLU A 296 31.54 40.34 48.16
N THR A 297 32.52 39.46 48.38
CA THR A 297 32.60 38.17 47.67
C THR A 297 32.12 37.07 48.60
N ASP A 298 30.95 36.50 48.28
CA ASP A 298 30.42 35.34 48.99
C ASP A 298 30.89 34.04 48.31
N LYS A 299 31.88 33.35 48.89
CA LYS A 299 32.20 31.98 48.46
C LYS A 299 31.12 31.03 48.97
N ARG A 300 30.05 30.82 48.20
CA ARG A 300 29.25 29.61 48.37
C ARG A 300 29.93 28.43 47.71
#